data_AF-A0A5B7G432-F1
#
_entry.id   AF-A0A5B7G432-F1
#
_cell.length_a   1.000
_cell.length_b   1.000
_cell.length_c   1.000
_cell.angle_alpha   90.00
_cell.angle_beta   90.00
_cell.angle_gamma   90.00
#
_symmetry.space_group_name_H-M   'P 1'
#
loop_
_entity.id
_entity.type
_entity.pdbx_description
1 polymer ?
#
loop_
_entity_poly.entity_id
_entity_poly.type
_entity_poly.pdbx_seq_one_letter_code
_entity_poly.pdbx_strand_id
1 'polypeptide(L)'
;MPGWVDNLFAFTGLLVGMSKGVLRSLYIKPGITLDFIPVDFPINLMIVSAWNTAAGRYRPSSVPIFCCSTGSQKPLTSDDLAIHLEKSLRAFPFDSPLWYPDGSAKTNKFMHQIHIYLVNILPAHIADTIMRMLGKKPMCVF
;
A
#
# COMPACT_ATOMS: atom_id res chain seq x y z
N MET A 1 2.09 2.29 15.78
CA MET A 1 2.88 3.54 15.60
C MET A 1 1.92 4.69 15.33
N PRO A 2 2.18 5.89 15.87
CA PRO A 2 1.39 7.07 15.52
C PRO A 2 1.72 7.49 14.08
N GLY A 3 0.68 7.63 13.27
CA GLY A 3 0.76 8.05 11.88
C GLY A 3 -0.66 8.26 11.38
N TRP A 4 -0.86 9.26 10.55
CA TRP A 4 -2.17 9.55 9.98
C TRP A 4 -2.20 9.16 8.51
N VAL A 5 -3.27 8.48 8.12
CA VAL A 5 -3.53 8.15 6.73
C VAL A 5 -4.89 8.73 6.37
N ASP A 6 -4.88 9.62 5.38
CA ASP A 6 -6.06 10.39 4.96
C ASP A 6 -7.13 9.50 4.30
N ASN A 7 -6.70 8.44 3.61
CA ASN A 7 -7.61 7.60 2.85
C ASN A 7 -7.17 6.14 2.70
N LEU A 8 -8.16 5.28 2.46
CA LEU A 8 -7.97 3.87 2.11
C LEU A 8 -7.94 3.65 0.59
N PHE A 9 -7.56 4.66 -0.19
CA PHE A 9 -7.54 4.56 -1.64
C PHE A 9 -6.19 4.02 -2.15
N ALA A 10 -6.24 3.43 -3.35
CA ALA A 10 -5.10 2.93 -4.10
C ALA A 10 -4.11 2.10 -3.24
N PHE A 11 -2.97 2.68 -2.90
CA PHE A 11 -1.88 1.99 -2.22
C PHE A 11 -2.20 1.65 -0.76
N THR A 12 -2.81 2.56 -0.01
CA THR A 12 -3.21 2.28 1.37
C THR A 12 -4.25 1.16 1.41
N GLY A 13 -5.25 1.21 0.53
CA GLY A 13 -6.28 0.18 0.43
C GLY A 13 -5.69 -1.18 0.09
N LEU A 14 -4.71 -1.21 -0.81
CA LEU A 14 -3.96 -2.41 -1.15
C LEU A 14 -3.23 -2.98 0.08
N LEU A 15 -2.48 -2.15 0.81
CA LEU A 15 -1.77 -2.56 2.01
C LEU A 15 -2.72 -3.10 3.08
N VAL A 16 -3.86 -2.43 3.33
CA VAL A 16 -4.86 -2.89 4.30
C VAL A 16 -5.48 -4.22 3.86
N GLY A 17 -5.82 -4.36 2.58
CA GLY A 17 -6.36 -5.61 2.03
C GLY A 17 -5.38 -6.78 2.19
N MET A 18 -4.10 -6.56 1.94
CA MET A 18 -3.06 -7.56 2.17
C MET A 18 -2.86 -7.88 3.65
N SER A 19 -2.86 -6.84 4.48
CA SER A 19 -2.66 -6.93 5.93
C SER A 19 -3.79 -7.67 6.64
N LYS A 20 -5.02 -7.59 6.11
CA LYS A 20 -6.16 -8.37 6.59
C LYS A 20 -6.27 -9.76 5.96
N GLY A 21 -5.38 -10.11 5.03
CA GLY A 21 -5.40 -11.38 4.31
C GLY A 21 -6.50 -11.48 3.25
N VAL A 22 -7.15 -10.37 2.90
CA VAL A 22 -8.18 -10.29 1.84
C VAL A 22 -7.54 -10.33 0.45
N LEU A 23 -6.34 -9.75 0.31
CA LEU A 23 -5.55 -9.77 -0.92
C LEU A 23 -4.25 -10.54 -0.69
N ARG A 24 -4.12 -11.72 -1.30
CA ARG A 24 -2.97 -12.62 -1.04
C ARG A 24 -1.89 -12.63 -2.11
N SER A 25 -2.17 -12.05 -3.28
CA SER A 25 -1.20 -11.99 -4.37
C SER A 25 -1.17 -10.62 -5.02
N LEU A 26 0.04 -10.18 -5.35
CA LEU A 26 0.30 -8.95 -6.10
C LEU A 26 1.08 -9.27 -7.37
N TYR A 27 0.67 -8.68 -8.50
CA TYR A 27 1.42 -8.72 -9.74
C TYR A 27 2.40 -7.55 -9.79
N ILE A 28 3.59 -7.77 -9.23
CA ILE A 28 4.66 -6.78 -9.17
C ILE A 28 5.96 -7.45 -9.59
N LYS A 29 6.76 -6.74 -10.40
CA LYS A 29 8.11 -7.18 -10.75
C LYS A 29 9.02 -6.90 -9.54
N PRO A 30 9.79 -7.89 -9.06
CA PRO A 30 10.72 -7.69 -7.96
C PRO A 30 11.78 -6.65 -8.32
N GLY A 31 12.29 -5.94 -7.32
CA GLY A 31 13.30 -4.88 -7.51
C GLY A 31 12.78 -3.57 -8.13
N ILE A 32 11.46 -3.35 -8.22
CA ILE A 32 10.94 -2.01 -8.57
C ILE A 32 11.23 -1.04 -7.41
N THR A 33 11.82 0.11 -7.73
CA THR A 33 11.95 1.24 -6.81
C THR A 33 10.60 1.94 -6.63
N LEU A 34 10.14 2.02 -5.39
CA LEU A 34 8.91 2.69 -4.99
C LEU A 34 9.24 4.06 -4.40
N ASP A 35 8.57 5.10 -4.88
CA ASP A 35 8.65 6.43 -4.25
C ASP A 35 7.57 6.54 -3.17
N PHE A 36 7.94 6.18 -1.94
CA PHE A 36 7.04 6.18 -0.79
C PHE A 36 7.51 7.22 0.22
N ILE A 37 6.77 8.33 0.32
CA ILE A 37 7.15 9.49 1.13
C ILE A 37 6.06 9.77 2.17
N PRO A 38 6.42 9.88 3.47
CA PRO A 38 5.47 10.33 4.49
C PRO A 38 4.99 11.74 4.18
N VAL A 39 3.70 12.00 4.41
CA VAL A 39 3.04 13.28 4.06
C VAL A 39 3.69 14.51 4.71
N ASP A 40 4.34 14.34 5.86
CA ASP A 40 5.02 15.40 6.59
C ASP A 40 6.19 16.02 5.78
N PHE A 41 6.87 15.22 4.95
CA PHE A 41 8.02 15.71 4.16
C PHE A 41 7.59 16.72 3.08
N PRO A 42 6.61 16.41 2.21
CA PRO A 42 6.05 17.40 1.29
C PRO A 42 5.51 18.64 1.98
N ILE A 43 4.83 18.49 3.13
CA ILE A 43 4.29 19.64 3.89
C ILE A 43 5.43 20.55 4.38
N ASN A 44 6.45 19.97 5.01
CA ASN A 44 7.62 20.73 5.47
C ASN A 44 8.34 21.41 4.29
N LEU A 45 8.46 20.74 3.15
CA LEU A 45 9.04 21.32 1.95
C LEU A 45 8.22 22.50 1.42
N MET A 46 6.88 22.42 1.44
CA MET A 46 6.01 23.53 1.05
C MET A 46 6.18 24.75 1.97
N ILE A 47 6.26 24.53 3.29
CA ILE A 47 6.46 25.62 4.26
C ILE A 47 7.84 26.28 4.06
N VAL A 48 8.89 25.47 3.94
CA VAL A 48 10.26 25.96 3.74
C VAL A 48 10.41 26.67 2.40
N SER A 49 9.81 26.16 1.34
CA SER A 49 9.85 26.80 0.02
C SER A 49 9.12 28.14 -0.01
N ALA A 50 7.96 28.25 0.66
CA ALA A 50 7.24 29.51 0.84
C ALA A 50 8.07 30.53 1.62
N TRP A 51 8.66 30.12 2.76
CA TRP A 51 9.54 30.97 3.56
C TRP A 51 10.77 31.43 2.77
N ASN A 52 11.44 30.52 2.06
CA ASN A 52 12.64 30.84 1.29
C ASN A 52 12.34 31.84 0.15
N THR A 53 11.17 31.71 -0.46
CA THR A 53 10.70 32.64 -1.51
C THR A 53 10.37 34.02 -0.92
N ALA A 54 9.68 34.07 0.22
CA ALA A 54 9.28 35.31 0.88
C ALA A 54 10.48 36.07 1.49
N ALA A 55 11.46 35.35 2.06
CA ALA A 55 12.62 35.94 2.71
C ALA A 55 13.64 36.55 1.72
N GLY A 56 13.43 36.41 0.41
CA GLY A 56 14.29 36.99 -0.62
C GLY A 56 15.74 36.47 -0.61
N ARG A 57 16.02 35.38 0.12
CA ARG A 57 17.36 34.77 0.23
C ARG A 57 17.81 34.11 -1.07
N TYR A 58 16.86 33.75 -1.92
CA TYR A 58 17.09 33.20 -3.25
C TYR A 58 16.28 34.04 -4.25
N ARG A 59 16.95 34.89 -5.05
CA ARG A 59 16.37 35.56 -6.22
C ARG A 59 16.93 34.94 -7.50
N PRO A 60 16.53 33.70 -7.84
CA PRO A 60 16.89 33.10 -9.11
C PRO A 60 16.28 33.91 -10.26
N SER A 61 16.96 33.92 -11.41
CA SER A 61 16.46 34.53 -12.64
C SER A 61 15.22 33.81 -13.21
N SER A 62 14.90 32.63 -12.69
CA SER A 62 13.74 31.79 -13.05
C SER A 62 13.02 31.28 -11.80
N VAL A 63 11.75 30.88 -11.93
CA VAL A 63 10.95 30.35 -10.82
C VAL A 63 11.61 29.08 -10.25
N PRO A 64 11.94 29.02 -8.95
CA PRO A 64 12.58 27.84 -8.36
C PRO A 64 11.61 26.67 -8.25
N ILE A 65 12.07 25.46 -8.63
CA ILE A 65 11.30 24.22 -8.55
C ILE A 65 11.87 23.37 -7.40
N PHE A 66 11.03 23.08 -6.41
CA PHE A 66 11.38 22.21 -5.29
C PHE A 66 10.74 20.83 -5.50
N CYS A 67 11.54 19.76 -5.45
CA CYS A 67 11.07 18.39 -5.63
C CYS A 67 11.28 17.59 -4.34
N CYS A 68 10.30 16.79 -3.96
CA CYS A 68 10.39 15.79 -2.91
C CYS A 68 10.28 14.41 -3.56
N SER A 69 11.39 13.74 -3.77
CA SER A 69 11.42 12.36 -4.29
C SER A 69 12.46 11.53 -3.53
N THR A 70 12.12 10.28 -3.23
CA THR A 70 13.02 9.35 -2.54
C THR A 70 13.84 8.52 -3.53
N GLY A 71 13.38 8.38 -4.78
CA GLY A 71 13.99 7.52 -5.79
C GLY A 71 15.45 7.82 -6.14
N SER A 72 15.93 9.06 -5.93
CA SER A 72 17.31 9.47 -6.26
C SER A 72 18.26 9.39 -5.06
N GLN A 73 17.76 9.59 -3.83
CA GLN A 73 18.61 9.69 -2.63
C GLN A 73 18.59 8.43 -1.78
N LYS A 74 17.41 7.82 -1.60
CA LYS A 74 17.23 6.63 -0.77
C LYS A 74 16.13 5.76 -1.37
N PRO A 75 16.42 5.04 -2.47
CA PRO A 75 15.44 4.23 -3.15
C PRO A 75 14.96 3.11 -2.22
N LEU A 76 13.64 3.03 -2.02
CA LEU A 76 13.01 1.92 -1.33
C LEU A 76 12.57 0.91 -2.38
N THR A 77 13.08 -0.33 -2.32
CA THR A 77 12.61 -1.37 -3.24
C THR A 77 11.29 -1.98 -2.75
N SER A 78 10.49 -2.51 -3.68
CA SER A 78 9.28 -3.29 -3.35
C SER A 78 9.56 -4.45 -2.38
N ASP A 79 10.73 -5.08 -2.49
CA ASP A 79 11.15 -6.17 -1.61
C ASP A 79 11.49 -5.66 -0.20
N ASP A 80 12.20 -4.54 -0.09
CA ASP A 80 12.49 -3.89 1.20
C ASP A 80 11.20 -3.48 1.91
N LEU A 81 10.27 -2.90 1.16
CA LEU A 81 8.96 -2.53 1.66
C LEU A 81 8.21 -3.75 2.19
N ALA A 82 8.20 -4.86 1.45
CA ALA A 82 7.55 -6.09 1.89
C ALA A 82 8.11 -6.60 3.22
N ILE A 83 9.44 -6.58 3.39
CA ILE A 83 10.10 -6.97 4.64
C ILE A 83 9.71 -6.03 5.80
N HIS A 84 9.65 -4.73 5.55
CA HIS A 84 9.29 -3.74 6.58
C HIS A 84 7.83 -3.86 6.98
N LEU A 85 6.94 -4.10 6.01
CA LEU A 85 5.52 -4.35 6.25
C LEU A 85 5.32 -5.64 7.04
N GLU A 86 5.99 -6.74 6.66
CA GLU A 86 5.87 -8.01 7.37
C GLU A 86 6.30 -7.88 8.84
N LYS A 87 7.43 -7.23 9.11
CA LYS A 87 7.88 -6.95 10.48
C LYS A 87 6.88 -6.10 11.25
N SER A 88 6.30 -5.09 10.59
CA SER A 88 5.31 -4.20 11.21
C SER A 88 4.01 -4.92 11.52
N LEU A 89 3.53 -5.78 10.62
CA LEU A 89 2.31 -6.58 10.79
C LEU A 89 2.46 -7.63 11.90
N ARG A 90 3.64 -8.24 12.03
CA ARG A 90 3.93 -9.18 13.12
C ARG A 90 3.99 -8.47 14.48
N ALA A 91 4.49 -7.24 14.52
CA ALA A 91 4.56 -6.46 15.75
C ALA A 91 3.20 -5.84 16.14
N PHE A 92 2.40 -5.43 15.15
CA PHE A 92 1.11 -4.77 15.33
C PHE A 92 0.07 -5.40 14.39
N PRO A 93 -0.57 -6.53 14.79
CA PRO A 93 -1.56 -7.20 13.97
C PRO A 93 -2.83 -6.33 13.82
N PHE A 94 -3.50 -6.45 12.67
CA PHE A 94 -4.79 -5.81 12.44
C PHE A 94 -5.91 -6.52 13.19
N ASP A 95 -6.92 -5.77 13.61
CA ASP A 95 -8.14 -6.33 14.18
C ASP A 95 -8.93 -7.13 13.14
N SER A 96 -9.36 -8.33 13.55
CA SER A 96 -10.18 -9.28 12.78
C SER A 96 -9.65 -9.54 11.36
N PRO A 97 -8.46 -10.15 11.21
CA PRO A 97 -7.99 -10.58 9.90
C PRO A 97 -8.87 -11.71 9.38
N LEU A 98 -9.23 -11.66 8.09
CA LEU A 98 -9.97 -12.74 7.43
C LEU A 98 -9.06 -13.98 7.30
N TRP A 99 -7.79 -13.74 6.99
CA TRP A 99 -6.75 -14.75 6.91
C TRP A 99 -5.42 -14.26 7.40
N TYR A 100 -4.49 -15.20 7.61
CA TYR A 100 -3.11 -14.87 7.94
C TYR A 100 -2.52 -13.92 6.88
N PRO A 101 -2.00 -12.75 7.29
CA PRO A 101 -1.43 -11.78 6.37
C PRO A 101 -0.26 -12.41 5.62
N ASP A 102 -0.46 -12.56 4.31
CA ASP A 102 0.52 -13.10 3.40
C ASP A 102 0.42 -12.35 2.08
N GLY A 103 1.56 -11.95 1.54
CA GLY A 103 1.66 -11.04 0.42
C GLY A 103 2.67 -11.57 -0.58
N SER A 104 2.28 -12.55 -1.40
CA SER A 104 3.20 -13.11 -2.37
C SER A 104 3.19 -12.28 -3.67
N ALA A 105 4.32 -11.60 -3.93
CA ALA A 105 4.57 -10.98 -5.23
C ALA A 105 4.81 -12.06 -6.30
N LYS A 106 4.11 -11.98 -7.42
CA LYS A 106 4.23 -12.90 -8.56
C LYS A 106 4.59 -12.13 -9.82
N THR A 107 5.65 -12.56 -10.51
CA THR A 107 6.13 -11.95 -11.76
C THR A 107 5.38 -12.44 -13.01
N ASN A 108 4.71 -13.59 -12.93
CA ASN A 108 3.97 -14.18 -14.05
C ASN A 108 2.45 -13.94 -13.89
N LYS A 109 1.84 -13.31 -14.90
CA LYS A 109 0.42 -12.95 -14.92
C LYS A 109 -0.49 -14.19 -14.85
N PHE A 110 -0.12 -15.28 -15.51
CA PHE A 110 -0.92 -16.50 -15.52
C PHE A 110 -0.98 -17.15 -14.12
N MET A 111 0.18 -17.26 -13.47
CA MET A 111 0.27 -17.79 -12.10
C MET A 111 -0.46 -16.90 -11.10
N HIS A 112 -0.35 -15.58 -11.25
CA HIS A 112 -1.11 -14.63 -10.44
C HIS A 112 -2.61 -14.81 -10.60
N GLN A 113 -3.10 -14.99 -11.83
CA GLN A 113 -4.52 -15.18 -12.12
C GLN A 113 -5.06 -16.46 -11.48
N ILE A 114 -4.35 -17.59 -11.63
CA ILE A 114 -4.72 -18.86 -10.99
C ILE A 114 -4.80 -18.70 -9.48
N HIS A 115 -3.79 -18.04 -8.88
CA HIS A 115 -3.75 -17.84 -7.44
C HIS A 115 -4.91 -16.94 -6.96
N ILE A 116 -5.24 -15.87 -7.70
CA ILE A 116 -6.41 -15.05 -7.39
C ILE A 116 -7.69 -15.89 -7.39
N TYR A 117 -7.89 -16.69 -8.44
CA TYR A 117 -9.09 -17.51 -8.55
C TYR A 117 -9.19 -18.52 -7.41
N LEU A 118 -8.12 -19.24 -7.11
CA LEU A 118 -8.13 -20.31 -6.11
C LEU A 118 -8.18 -19.77 -4.67
N VAL A 119 -7.47 -18.68 -4.39
CA VAL A 119 -7.20 -18.24 -3.03
C VAL A 119 -8.08 -17.06 -2.62
N ASN A 120 -8.58 -16.23 -3.54
CA ASN A 120 -9.44 -15.10 -3.18
C ASN A 120 -10.89 -15.35 -3.62
N ILE A 121 -11.10 -15.72 -4.89
CA ILE A 121 -12.45 -15.78 -5.49
C ILE A 121 -13.23 -17.05 -5.08
N LEU A 122 -12.63 -18.23 -5.28
CA LEU A 122 -13.24 -19.51 -4.94
C LEU A 122 -13.70 -19.58 -3.46
N PRO A 123 -12.85 -19.27 -2.47
CA PRO A 123 -13.25 -19.28 -1.06
C PRO A 123 -14.30 -18.22 -0.73
N ALA A 124 -14.28 -17.05 -1.38
CA ALA A 124 -15.33 -16.05 -1.22
C ALA A 124 -16.70 -16.58 -1.68
N HIS A 125 -16.76 -17.26 -2.84
CA HIS A 125 -17.99 -17.89 -3.31
C HIS A 125 -18.47 -19.02 -2.41
N ILE A 126 -17.55 -19.85 -1.90
CA ILE A 126 -17.90 -20.94 -0.97
C ILE A 126 -18.50 -20.35 0.32
N ALA A 127 -17.84 -19.33 0.89
CA ALA A 127 -18.30 -18.66 2.10
C ALA A 127 -19.70 -18.04 1.92
N ASP A 128 -19.93 -17.33 0.82
CA ASP A 128 -21.24 -16.73 0.54
C ASP A 128 -22.32 -17.76 0.25
N THR A 129 -21.98 -18.88 -0.41
CA THR A 129 -22.92 -19.99 -0.62
C THR A 129 -23.35 -20.58 0.71
N ILE A 130 -22.42 -20.79 1.64
CA ILE A 130 -22.72 -21.26 3.00
C ILE A 130 -23.59 -20.23 3.76
N MET A 131 -23.27 -18.94 3.66
CA MET A 131 -24.09 -17.89 4.29
C MET A 131 -25.53 -17.87 3.73
N ARG A 132 -25.69 -17.99 2.41
CA ARG A 132 -27.00 -18.08 1.76
C ARG A 132 -27.78 -19.32 2.22
N MET A 133 -27.12 -20.48 2.33
CA MET A 133 -27.75 -21.70 2.87
C MET A 133 -28.17 -21.55 4.33
N LEU A 134 -27.44 -20.76 5.12
CA LEU A 134 -27.77 -20.43 6.51
C LEU A 134 -28.77 -19.27 6.65
N GLY A 135 -29.35 -18.78 5.54
CA GLY A 135 -30.31 -17.67 5.54
C GLY A 135 -29.71 -16.30 5.86
N LYS A 136 -28.37 -16.17 5.84
CA LYS A 136 -27.63 -14.92 6.06
C LYS A 136 -27.34 -14.23 4.74
N LYS A 137 -27.15 -12.90 4.80
CA LYS A 137 -26.76 -12.10 3.63
C LYS A 137 -25.30 -12.40 3.25
N PRO A 138 -24.98 -12.58 1.96
CA PRO A 138 -23.61 -12.72 1.49
C PRO A 138 -22.81 -11.44 1.76
N MET A 139 -21.51 -11.57 2.01
CA MET A 139 -20.64 -10.44 2.38
C MET A 139 -19.55 -10.15 1.35
N CYS A 140 -19.11 -11.13 0.58
CA CYS A 140 -17.91 -11.01 -0.26
C CYS A 140 -18.22 -10.82 -1.75
N VAL A 141 -19.35 -11.37 -2.22
CA VAL A 141 -19.84 -11.35 -3.59
C VAL A 141 -21.28 -10.85 -3.56
N PHE A 142 -21.49 -9.63 -4.05
CA PHE A 142 -22.80 -8.98 -4.15
C PHE A 142 -23.66 -9.61 -5.25
#